data_AF-A0A969VJU6-F1
#
_entry.id   AF-A0A969VJU6-F1
#
_cell.length_a   1.000
_cell.length_b   1.000
_cell.length_c   1.000
_cell.angle_alpha   90.00
_cell.angle_beta   90.00
_cell.angle_gamma   90.00
#
_symmetry.space_group_name_H-M   'P 1'
#
loop_
_entity.id
_entity.type
_entity.pdbx_description
1 polymer ?
#
loop_
_entity_poly.entity_id
_entity_poly.type
_entity_poly.pdbx_seq_one_letter_code
_entity_poly.pdbx_strand_id
1 'polypeptide(L)'
;MRVLSPALLLVLLAAPALAQEYTEEQKALIIATIAANGCTIDEAGAERLMPPLGIDQPLFIAVTSDLEEAGQAIFSDETETMTLAPEICP
;
A
#
# COMPACT_ATOMS: atom_id res chain seq x y z
N MET A 1 -29.18 36.69 31.68
CA MET A 1 -29.73 36.28 30.37
C MET A 1 -28.59 36.38 29.36
N ARG A 2 -28.01 35.23 28.99
CA ARG A 2 -28.12 34.61 27.65
C ARG A 2 -27.52 35.48 26.53
N VAL A 3 -26.34 35.09 26.06
CA VAL A 3 -26.25 34.33 24.80
C VAL A 3 -25.00 33.44 24.83
N LEU A 4 -25.22 32.13 24.96
CA LEU A 4 -24.33 31.11 24.40
C LEU A 4 -24.34 31.32 22.89
N SER A 5 -23.19 31.53 22.26
CA SER A 5 -23.08 31.41 20.80
C SER A 5 -22.85 29.94 20.43
N PRO A 6 -23.78 29.30 19.68
CA PRO A 6 -23.68 27.92 19.23
C PRO A 6 -22.99 27.90 17.86
N ALA A 7 -21.70 28.25 17.83
CA ALA A 7 -20.89 28.14 16.62
C ALA A 7 -19.88 26.98 16.76
N LEU A 8 -20.37 25.85 17.25
CA LEU A 8 -19.78 24.55 17.01
C LEU A 8 -20.56 23.94 15.83
N LEU A 9 -20.09 24.17 14.60
CA LEU A 9 -20.63 23.48 13.43
C LEU A 9 -19.53 23.27 12.39
N LEU A 10 -18.94 22.08 12.46
CA LEU A 10 -18.56 21.23 11.32
C LEU A 10 -17.72 21.88 10.20
N VAL A 11 -16.39 21.84 10.36
CA VAL A 11 -15.49 21.63 9.21
C VAL A 11 -14.71 20.34 9.49
N LEU A 12 -15.38 19.22 9.32
CA LEU A 12 -14.78 17.92 9.11
C LEU A 12 -14.93 17.61 7.61
N LEU A 13 -13.92 16.95 7.04
CA LEU A 13 -13.93 16.25 5.74
C LEU A 13 -13.46 17.05 4.52
N ALA A 14 -12.18 17.38 4.52
CA ALA A 14 -11.35 17.13 3.34
C ALA A 14 -9.91 17.15 3.82
N ALA A 15 -9.48 16.10 4.53
CA ALA A 15 -8.06 15.78 4.46
C ALA A 15 -7.87 15.37 3.00
N PRO A 16 -7.20 16.18 2.17
CA PRO A 16 -6.88 15.72 0.84
C PRO A 16 -5.94 14.52 1.03
N ALA A 17 -6.08 13.51 0.19
CA ALA A 17 -5.23 12.32 0.14
C ALA A 17 -3.77 12.63 -0.22
N LEU A 18 -3.18 13.72 0.31
CA LEU A 18 -1.83 14.21 0.06
C LEU A 18 -0.74 13.40 0.79
N ALA A 19 -1.06 12.19 1.24
CA ALA A 19 -0.11 11.31 1.92
C ALA A 19 0.08 9.96 1.20
N GLN A 20 -0.76 9.59 0.24
CA GLN A 20 -0.52 8.36 -0.54
C GLN A 20 0.41 8.70 -1.70
N GLU A 21 1.61 8.15 -1.66
CA GLU A 21 2.66 8.30 -2.67
C GLU A 21 2.35 7.54 -3.98
N TYR A 22 1.19 6.88 -4.04
CA TYR A 22 0.76 6.01 -5.12
C TYR A 22 -0.77 5.98 -5.28
N THR A 23 -1.23 5.44 -6.40
CA THR A 23 -2.66 5.24 -6.73
C THR A 23 -3.14 3.85 -6.34
N GLU A 24 -4.45 3.70 -6.10
CA GLU A 24 -5.05 2.39 -5.82
C GLU A 24 -4.87 1.40 -6.99
N GLU A 25 -4.83 1.89 -8.24
CA GLU A 25 -4.51 1.04 -9.39
C GLU A 25 -3.07 0.50 -9.33
N GLN A 26 -2.08 1.31 -8.93
CA GLN A 26 -0.69 0.86 -8.77
C GLN A 26 -0.57 -0.17 -7.64
N LYS A 27 -1.24 0.06 -6.51
CA LYS A 27 -1.30 -0.90 -5.42
C LYS A 27 -1.91 -2.23 -5.87
N ALA A 28 -3.05 -2.19 -6.55
CA ALA A 28 -3.70 -3.38 -7.08
C ALA A 28 -2.82 -4.12 -8.09
N LEU A 29 -2.08 -3.40 -8.94
CA LEU A 29 -1.17 -3.99 -9.92
C LEU A 29 0.01 -4.72 -9.25
N ILE A 30 0.59 -4.14 -8.20
CA ILE A 30 1.66 -4.77 -7.42
C ILE A 30 1.14 -6.06 -6.76
N ILE A 31 0.00 -5.98 -6.05
CA ILE A 31 -0.62 -7.15 -5.40
C ILE A 31 -0.90 -8.26 -6.42
N ALA A 32 -1.52 -7.92 -7.55
CA ALA A 32 -1.82 -8.87 -8.61
C ALA A 32 -0.56 -9.53 -9.18
N THR A 33 0.53 -8.77 -9.31
CA THR A 33 1.81 -9.28 -9.81
C THR A 33 2.43 -10.25 -8.82
N ILE A 34 2.44 -9.93 -7.52
CA ILE A 34 2.97 -10.83 -6.48
C ILE A 34 2.10 -12.09 -6.38
N ALA A 35 0.77 -11.94 -6.39
CA ALA A 35 -0.17 -13.05 -6.36
C ALA A 35 0.02 -14.01 -7.54
N ALA A 36 0.19 -13.48 -8.76
CA ALA A 36 0.45 -14.27 -9.96
C ALA A 36 1.77 -15.06 -9.91
N ASN A 37 2.68 -14.70 -9.00
CA ASN A 37 3.98 -15.35 -8.81
C ASN A 37 4.04 -16.18 -7.51
N GLY A 38 2.89 -16.59 -6.99
CA GLY A 38 2.82 -17.49 -5.83
C GLY A 38 2.81 -16.78 -4.48
N CYS A 39 2.25 -15.57 -4.41
CA CYS A 39 2.08 -14.76 -3.20
C CYS A 39 3.36 -14.25 -2.55
N THR A 40 4.53 -14.65 -3.06
CA THR A 40 5.83 -14.31 -2.50
C THR A 40 6.72 -13.75 -3.61
N ILE A 41 7.47 -12.70 -3.30
CA ILE A 41 8.44 -12.10 -4.21
C ILE A 41 9.71 -11.73 -3.44
N ASP A 42 10.86 -11.95 -4.06
CA ASP A 42 12.18 -11.49 -3.59
C ASP A 42 12.58 -10.19 -4.31
N GLU A 43 13.67 -9.56 -3.88
CA GLU A 43 14.19 -8.33 -4.50
C GLU A 43 14.44 -8.52 -6.01
N ALA A 44 15.11 -9.61 -6.39
CA ALA A 44 15.41 -9.92 -7.79
C ALA A 44 14.14 -10.12 -8.64
N GLY A 45 13.08 -10.68 -8.05
CA GLY A 45 11.76 -10.80 -8.64
C GLY A 45 11.12 -9.43 -8.85
N ALA A 46 11.17 -8.55 -7.85
CA ALA A 46 10.64 -7.19 -7.95
C ALA A 46 11.38 -6.38 -9.02
N GLU A 47 12.70 -6.39 -9.04
CA GLU A 47 13.53 -5.71 -10.05
C GLU A 47 13.24 -6.19 -11.48
N ARG A 48 12.86 -7.45 -11.65
CA ARG A 48 12.53 -8.04 -12.94
C ARG A 48 11.09 -7.75 -13.37
N LEU A 49 10.14 -7.86 -12.45
CA LEU A 49 8.71 -7.87 -12.76
C LEU A 49 8.06 -6.48 -12.72
N MET A 50 8.56 -5.56 -11.90
CA MET A 50 7.94 -4.25 -11.68
C MET A 50 8.25 -3.22 -12.77
N PRO A 51 9.49 -3.04 -13.26
CA PRO A 51 9.78 -1.98 -14.23
C PRO A 51 9.00 -2.07 -15.55
N PRO A 52 8.76 -3.25 -16.14
CA PRO A 52 7.92 -3.38 -17.34
C PRO A 52 6.48 -2.89 -17.15
N LEU A 53 6.00 -2.84 -15.89
CA LEU A 53 4.67 -2.37 -15.50
C LEU A 53 4.65 -0.86 -15.18
N GLY A 54 5.79 -0.17 -15.31
CA GLY A 54 5.93 1.23 -14.91
C GLY A 54 5.99 1.43 -13.39
N ILE A 55 6.28 0.36 -12.64
CA ILE A 55 6.48 0.41 -11.19
C ILE A 55 7.98 0.48 -10.92
N ASP A 56 8.44 1.58 -10.34
CA ASP A 56 9.83 1.74 -9.89
C ASP A 56 10.02 1.25 -8.45
N GLN A 57 11.28 1.18 -8.01
CA GLN A 57 11.63 0.69 -6.68
C GLN A 57 11.03 1.56 -5.56
N PRO A 58 11.09 2.90 -5.58
CA PRO A 58 10.45 3.73 -4.56
C PRO A 58 8.95 3.47 -4.43
N LEU A 59 8.23 3.39 -5.56
CA LEU A 59 6.80 3.07 -5.58
C LEU A 59 6.51 1.68 -5.02
N PHE A 60 7.31 0.68 -5.42
CA PHE A 60 7.17 -0.67 -4.90
C PHE A 60 7.35 -0.71 -3.38
N ILE A 61 8.42 -0.09 -2.86
CA ILE A 61 8.70 0.00 -1.43
C ILE A 61 7.55 0.69 -0.69
N ALA A 62 7.08 1.84 -1.17
CA ALA A 62 5.99 2.58 -0.54
C ALA A 62 4.73 1.71 -0.41
N VAL A 63 4.36 1.00 -1.48
CA VAL A 63 3.19 0.12 -1.45
C VAL A 63 3.39 -1.09 -0.53
N THR A 64 4.56 -1.74 -0.58
CA THR A 64 4.78 -2.93 0.24
C THR A 64 4.92 -2.61 1.72
N SER A 65 5.52 -1.46 2.07
CA SER A 65 5.55 -0.97 3.44
C SER A 65 4.14 -0.69 3.97
N ASP A 66 3.28 -0.04 3.17
CA ASP A 66 1.88 0.18 3.55
C ASP A 66 1.10 -1.14 3.72
N LEU A 67 1.40 -2.16 2.92
CA LEU A 67 0.81 -3.49 3.07
C LEU A 67 1.28 -4.17 4.36
N GLU A 68 2.55 -4.07 4.71
CA GLU A 68 3.08 -4.58 5.98
C GLU A 68 2.47 -3.88 7.19
N GLU A 69 2.39 -2.54 7.17
CA GLU A 69 1.76 -1.76 8.24
C GLU A 69 0.27 -2.11 8.41
N ALA A 70 -0.42 -2.40 7.31
CA ALA A 70 -1.80 -2.86 7.32
C ALA A 70 -1.97 -4.34 7.73
N GLY A 71 -0.87 -5.08 7.95
CA GLY A 71 -0.89 -6.52 8.23
C GLY A 71 -1.35 -7.37 7.05
N GLN A 72 -1.26 -6.83 5.83
CA GLN A 72 -1.67 -7.47 4.58
C GLN A 72 -0.48 -8.11 3.84
N ALA A 73 0.75 -7.85 4.27
CA ALA A 73 1.94 -8.53 3.82
C ALA A 73 2.93 -8.69 4.97
N ILE A 74 3.91 -9.58 4.81
CA ILE A 74 4.99 -9.82 5.76
C ILE A 74 6.30 -9.88 4.99
N PHE A 75 7.28 -9.09 5.42
CA PHE A 75 8.67 -9.27 5.00
C PHE A 75 9.38 -10.28 5.90
N SER A 76 10.10 -11.22 5.29
CA SER A 76 10.93 -12.21 5.98
C SER A 76 12.40 -11.84 5.82
N ASP A 77 13.06 -11.45 6.92
CA ASP A 77 14.49 -11.16 6.94
C ASP A 77 15.36 -12.40 6.62
N GLU A 78 14.86 -13.62 6.88
CA GLU A 78 15.61 -14.86 6.64
C GLU A 78 15.67 -15.22 5.15
N THR A 79 14.61 -14.91 4.42
CA THR A 79 14.45 -15.27 3.00
C THR A 79 14.50 -14.08 2.07
N GLU A 80 14.61 -12.85 2.61
CA GLU A 80 14.61 -11.57 1.89
C GLU A 80 13.41 -11.44 0.93
N THR A 81 12.25 -11.87 1.39
CA THR A 81 11.04 -11.97 0.57
C THR A 81 9.85 -11.30 1.21
N MET A 82 9.04 -10.63 0.38
CA MET A 82 7.72 -10.13 0.72
C MET A 82 6.67 -11.20 0.43
N THR A 83 5.81 -11.53 1.40
CA THR A 83 4.70 -12.47 1.24
C THR A 83 3.37 -11.80 1.56
N LEU A 84 2.40 -11.90 0.64
CA LEU A 84 1.05 -11.38 0.83
C LEU A 84 0.24 -12.24 1.80
N ALA A 85 -0.65 -11.60 2.56
CA ALA A 85 -1.59 -12.30 3.42
C ALA A 85 -2.64 -13.07 2.59
N PRO A 86 -3.19 -14.19 3.11
CA PRO A 86 -4.12 -15.06 2.37
C PRO A 86 -5.38 -14.33 1.87
N GLU A 87 -5.79 -13.25 2.51
CA GLU A 87 -6.99 -12.48 2.17
C GLU A 87 -6.83 -11.68 0.88
N ILE A 88 -5.58 -11.34 0.51
CA ILE A 88 -5.26 -10.56 -0.69
C ILE A 88 -4.41 -11.35 -1.70
N CYS A 89 -4.08 -12.61 -1.40
CA CYS A 89 -3.50 -13.54 -2.35
C CYS A 89 -4.48 -14.69 -2.69
N PRO A 90 -5.18 -14.63 -3.84
CA PRO A 90 -6.19 -15.59 -4.24
C PRO A 90 -5.66 -16.98 -4.61
#